data_AF-A0A1A9BV60-F1
#
_entry.id   AF-A0A1A9BV60-F1
#
_cell.length_a   1.000
_cell.length_b   1.000
_cell.length_c   1.000
_cell.angle_alpha   90.00
_cell.angle_beta   90.00
_cell.angle_gamma   90.00
#
_symmetry.space_group_name_H-M   'P 1'
#
loop_
_entity.id
_entity.type
_entity.pdbx_description
1 polymer ?
#
loop_
_entity_poly.entity_id
_entity_poly.type
_entity_poly.pdbx_seq_one_letter_code
_entity_poly.pdbx_strand_id
1 'polypeptide(L)'
;MTDFDAIDALLAEARKDVPLPSPEERRALREGLNVSRPQLAQALDVSPSTVAGWESGREPSGEVREKYAYFLTGARDKLAAAEPRQESASEPEPDDETLATPEPCVLCGQPARHQVEGFPQHLDPAECGTAGAPEPAKKPNPDRRDSVCGTAAAPEPAKKPNPEGRDSVRVVPVGRRLRTADNPDLIASAVAAALDEHSGDVEAATKALVKRAIPDAMALLDHSRKGGRYDVIAHPWLPDILRKQTARGADQIWEARPKWARPELPPGEHEVTALDLNGAYLSALKTHLPLGQLEHSTGNHHDRRRAGVHLITPPEWEHDAYLPNPIGSRDEPGPLWVTEPTLRLLLRCASPAYGLCDPPEIHESWTSGSTEGLLEKFRVALKDARERAIEEGDDVTLEYVKAMYSKFVSTLGESNYNRELYRSDWMHLIRSQAFANLWWKAHRAYDQGLMVVRAMGTDELHVIGDWRAVFDEGRGVTQVKVKDVYTVGTQTGD
;
A
#
# COMPACT_ATOMS: atom_id res chain seq x y z
N MET A 1 4.92 -68.39 -12.78
CA MET A 1 5.65 -67.79 -11.66
C MET A 1 6.90 -68.62 -11.49
N THR A 2 7.96 -68.22 -12.17
CA THR A 2 9.26 -68.89 -12.08
C THR A 2 9.97 -68.42 -10.81
N ASP A 3 10.91 -69.21 -10.28
CA ASP A 3 11.70 -68.84 -9.10
C ASP A 3 12.39 -67.46 -9.25
N PHE A 4 12.60 -67.00 -10.49
CA PHE A 4 13.14 -65.68 -10.80
C PHE A 4 12.18 -64.53 -10.48
N ASP A 5 10.86 -64.68 -10.65
CA ASP A 5 9.88 -63.63 -10.29
C ASP A 5 9.87 -63.39 -8.77
N ALA A 6 10.06 -64.47 -7.99
CA ALA A 6 10.14 -64.40 -6.54
C ALA A 6 11.48 -63.80 -6.08
N ILE A 7 12.58 -64.09 -6.77
CA ILE A 7 13.90 -63.48 -6.52
C ILE A 7 13.88 -61.99 -6.90
N ASP A 8 13.27 -61.61 -8.02
CA ASP A 8 13.15 -60.21 -8.45
C ASP A 8 12.26 -59.39 -7.50
N ALA A 9 11.20 -59.99 -6.94
CA ALA A 9 10.41 -59.37 -5.88
C ALA A 9 11.23 -59.16 -4.60
N LEU A 10 12.06 -60.14 -4.22
CA LEU A 10 12.94 -60.07 -3.05
C LEU A 10 14.08 -59.05 -3.24
N LEU A 11 14.59 -58.90 -4.46
CA LEU A 11 15.59 -57.88 -4.83
C LEU A 11 14.97 -56.47 -4.93
N ALA A 12 13.70 -56.36 -5.32
CA ALA A 12 12.95 -55.11 -5.26
C ALA A 12 12.69 -54.66 -3.82
N GLU A 13 12.39 -55.59 -2.91
CA GLU A 13 12.32 -55.34 -1.45
C GLU A 13 13.69 -55.05 -0.82
N ALA A 14 14.78 -55.54 -1.41
CA ALA A 14 16.14 -55.27 -0.94
C ALA A 14 16.68 -53.87 -1.33
N ARG A 15 15.87 -53.01 -1.97
CA ARG A 15 16.24 -51.60 -2.17
C ARG A 15 16.41 -50.92 -0.80
N LYS A 16 17.64 -50.49 -0.51
CA LYS A 16 17.96 -49.76 0.72
C LYS A 16 17.10 -48.50 0.81
N ASP A 17 16.20 -48.49 1.78
CA ASP A 17 15.38 -47.34 2.11
C ASP A 17 16.24 -46.09 2.33
N VAL A 18 15.85 -44.99 1.70
CA VAL A 18 16.53 -43.71 1.88
C VAL A 18 16.48 -43.35 3.38
N PRO A 19 17.63 -43.09 4.02
CA PRO A 19 17.64 -42.72 5.43
C PRO A 19 16.95 -41.37 5.60
N LEU A 20 15.96 -41.33 6.50
CA LEU A 20 15.24 -40.11 6.82
C LEU A 20 15.77 -39.51 8.12
N PRO A 21 15.79 -38.16 8.24
CA PRO A 21 16.14 -37.47 9.48
C PRO A 21 15.16 -37.79 10.61
N SER A 22 15.44 -37.34 11.84
CA SER A 22 14.57 -37.61 12.99
C SER A 22 13.17 -36.99 12.80
N PRO A 23 12.11 -37.49 13.46
CA PRO A 23 10.77 -36.92 13.35
C PRO A 23 10.70 -35.43 13.69
N GLU A 24 11.49 -35.00 14.68
CA GLU A 24 11.62 -33.59 15.07
C GLU A 24 12.30 -32.76 13.98
N GLU A 25 13.38 -33.27 13.38
CA GLU A 25 14.05 -32.61 12.25
C GLU A 25 13.15 -32.52 11.01
N ARG A 26 12.33 -33.55 10.72
CA ARG A 26 11.35 -33.52 9.63
C ARG A 26 10.38 -32.35 9.80
N ARG A 27 9.85 -32.21 11.02
CA ARG A 27 8.94 -31.12 11.39
C ARG A 27 9.65 -29.78 11.29
N ALA A 28 10.86 -29.65 11.83
CA ALA A 28 11.63 -28.41 11.82
C ALA A 28 11.98 -27.96 10.39
N LEU A 29 12.36 -28.88 9.50
CA LEU A 29 12.64 -28.59 8.09
C LEU A 29 11.38 -28.11 7.34
N ARG A 30 10.23 -28.76 7.60
CA ARG A 30 8.96 -28.33 7.01
C ARG A 30 8.53 -26.96 7.54
N GLU A 31 8.61 -26.75 8.84
CA GLU A 31 8.22 -25.50 9.51
C GLU A 31 9.18 -24.35 9.15
N GLY A 32 10.48 -24.61 9.04
CA GLY A 32 11.47 -23.63 8.61
C GLY A 32 11.23 -23.11 7.19
N LEU A 33 10.67 -23.94 6.31
CA LEU A 33 10.23 -23.51 4.97
C LEU A 33 8.79 -22.96 4.92
N ASN A 34 8.11 -22.81 6.06
CA ASN A 34 6.72 -22.37 6.16
C ASN A 34 5.72 -23.22 5.34
N VAL A 35 6.02 -24.51 5.16
CA VAL A 35 5.12 -25.43 4.45
C VAL A 35 4.16 -26.05 5.46
N SER A 36 2.85 -25.93 5.26
CA SER A 36 1.87 -26.59 6.13
C SER A 36 1.76 -28.09 5.84
N ARG A 37 1.32 -28.90 6.82
CA ARG A 37 1.06 -30.33 6.61
C ARG A 37 0.09 -30.60 5.44
N PRO A 38 -1.03 -29.85 5.27
CA PRO A 38 -1.91 -30.05 4.11
C PRO A 38 -1.24 -29.75 2.77
N GLN A 39 -0.41 -28.71 2.69
CA GLN A 39 0.31 -28.38 1.45
C GLN A 39 1.31 -29.46 1.07
N LEU A 40 2.10 -29.96 2.04
CA LEU A 40 3.02 -31.06 1.79
C LEU A 40 2.28 -32.35 1.42
N ALA A 41 1.17 -32.63 2.11
CA ALA A 41 0.34 -33.78 1.83
C ALA A 41 -0.24 -33.76 0.41
N GLN A 42 -0.71 -32.59 -0.04
CA GLN A 42 -1.22 -32.39 -1.40
C GLN A 42 -0.12 -32.61 -2.45
N ALA A 43 1.10 -32.10 -2.21
CA ALA A 43 2.22 -32.27 -3.14
C ALA A 43 2.71 -33.73 -3.24
N LEU A 44 2.51 -34.52 -2.17
CA LEU A 44 2.92 -35.92 -2.09
C LEU A 44 1.77 -36.92 -2.38
N ASP A 45 0.58 -36.42 -2.71
CA ASP A 45 -0.65 -37.20 -2.93
C ASP A 45 -1.01 -38.12 -1.74
N VAL A 46 -0.93 -37.58 -0.52
CA VAL A 46 -1.30 -38.26 0.73
C VAL A 46 -2.23 -37.40 1.59
N SER A 47 -2.75 -37.95 2.69
CA SER A 47 -3.56 -37.19 3.63
C SER A 47 -2.69 -36.39 4.65
N PRO A 48 -3.19 -35.25 5.16
CA PRO A 48 -2.46 -34.45 6.17
C PRO A 48 -2.17 -35.23 7.46
N SER A 49 -3.03 -36.19 7.83
CA SER A 49 -2.82 -37.09 8.97
C SER A 49 -1.65 -38.05 8.75
N THR A 50 -1.37 -38.43 7.50
CA THR A 50 -0.23 -39.30 7.16
C THR A 50 1.08 -38.55 7.36
N VAL A 51 1.16 -37.29 6.94
CA VAL A 51 2.32 -36.41 7.20
C VAL A 51 2.50 -36.19 8.70
N ALA A 52 1.42 -35.94 9.44
CA ALA A 52 1.47 -35.83 10.90
C ALA A 52 2.01 -37.10 11.57
N GLY A 53 1.62 -38.28 11.06
CA GLY A 53 2.15 -39.57 11.50
C GLY A 53 3.66 -39.70 11.26
N TRP A 54 4.17 -39.19 10.13
CA TRP A 54 5.60 -39.24 9.84
C TRP A 54 6.48 -38.34 10.72
N GLU A 55 5.90 -37.23 11.16
CA GLU A 55 6.51 -36.30 12.11
C GLU A 55 6.37 -36.76 13.57
N SER A 56 5.56 -37.78 13.84
CA SER A 56 5.40 -38.38 15.15
C SER A 56 6.07 -39.77 15.27
N GLY A 57 6.87 -40.17 14.28
CA GLY A 57 7.69 -41.39 14.32
C GLY A 57 7.22 -42.56 13.44
N ARG A 58 6.13 -42.44 12.67
CA ARG A 58 5.77 -43.44 11.66
C ARG A 58 6.68 -43.30 10.43
N GLU A 59 7.13 -44.41 9.85
CA GLU A 59 7.96 -44.36 8.64
C GLU A 59 7.11 -44.46 7.36
N PRO A 60 7.37 -43.64 6.33
CA PRO A 60 6.83 -43.85 4.98
C PRO A 60 7.54 -45.02 4.29
N SER A 61 6.86 -45.65 3.35
CA SER A 61 7.35 -46.79 2.56
C SER A 61 7.24 -46.54 1.05
N GLY A 62 8.10 -47.18 0.27
CA GLY A 62 8.03 -47.18 -1.20
C GLY A 62 8.26 -45.79 -1.82
N GLU A 63 7.63 -45.53 -2.97
CA GLU A 63 7.84 -44.31 -3.77
C GLU A 63 7.58 -43.00 -2.99
N VAL A 64 6.63 -43.03 -2.05
CA VAL A 64 6.30 -41.87 -1.20
C VAL A 64 7.44 -41.53 -0.24
N ARG A 65 8.20 -42.53 0.22
CA ARG A 65 9.41 -42.32 1.04
C ARG A 65 10.47 -41.54 0.28
N GLU A 66 10.68 -41.85 -1.00
CA GLU A 66 11.67 -41.18 -1.84
C GLU A 66 11.28 -39.71 -2.09
N LYS A 67 10.01 -39.45 -2.43
CA LYS A 67 9.50 -38.08 -2.62
C LYS A 67 9.60 -37.25 -1.33
N TYR A 68 9.30 -37.86 -0.19
CA TYR A 68 9.42 -37.20 1.11
C TYR A 68 10.88 -36.93 1.49
N ALA A 69 11.80 -37.87 1.24
CA ALA A 69 13.23 -37.67 1.42
C ALA A 69 13.76 -36.52 0.54
N TYR A 70 13.33 -36.46 -0.73
CA TYR A 70 13.68 -35.39 -1.65
C TYR A 70 13.25 -34.01 -1.15
N PHE A 71 12.01 -33.90 -0.66
CA PHE A 71 11.53 -32.67 -0.02
C PHE A 71 12.39 -32.25 1.18
N LEU A 72 12.72 -33.18 2.07
CA LEU A 72 13.51 -32.90 3.27
C LEU A 72 14.95 -32.46 2.95
N THR A 73 15.58 -33.08 1.96
CA THR A 73 16.91 -32.66 1.48
C THR A 73 16.86 -31.25 0.90
N GLY A 74 15.91 -30.97 0.00
CA GLY A 74 15.74 -29.63 -0.57
C GLY A 74 15.37 -28.57 0.49
N ALA A 75 14.65 -28.96 1.54
CA ALA A 75 14.35 -28.09 2.67
C ALA A 75 15.60 -27.73 3.46
N ARG A 76 16.45 -28.71 3.72
CA ARG A 76 17.73 -28.50 4.41
C ARG A 76 18.65 -27.58 3.61
N ASP A 77 18.80 -27.83 2.31
CA ASP A 77 19.69 -27.03 1.46
C ASP A 77 19.24 -25.58 1.37
N LYS A 78 17.92 -25.34 1.28
CA LYS A 78 17.35 -23.98 1.27
C LYS A 78 17.55 -23.25 2.60
N LEU A 79 17.40 -23.95 3.73
CA LEU A 79 17.59 -23.36 5.06
C LEU A 79 19.08 -23.09 5.33
N ALA A 80 19.97 -24.00 4.93
CA ALA A 80 21.41 -23.81 5.05
C ALA A 80 21.93 -22.66 4.16
N ALA A 81 21.31 -22.43 3.00
CA ALA A 81 21.63 -21.27 2.15
C ALA A 81 21.08 -19.93 2.70
N ALA A 82 20.15 -19.97 3.65
CA ALA A 82 19.52 -18.79 4.24
C ALA A 82 20.19 -18.32 5.55
N GLU A 83 21.06 -19.13 6.17
CA GLU A 83 21.87 -18.69 7.31
C GLU A 83 23.05 -17.81 6.85
N PRO A 84 23.22 -16.58 7.37
CA PRO A 84 24.39 -15.77 7.05
C PRO A 84 25.64 -16.39 7.68
N ARG A 85 26.67 -16.60 6.85
CA ARG A 85 28.04 -16.92 7.26
C ARG A 85 28.52 -15.88 8.28
N GLN A 86 28.63 -16.27 9.55
CA GLN A 86 29.32 -15.50 10.58
C GLN A 86 30.80 -15.37 10.20
N GLU A 87 31.19 -14.23 9.65
CA GLU A 87 32.59 -13.80 9.51
C GLU A 87 32.67 -12.33 9.99
N SER A 88 33.38 -12.17 11.11
CA SER A 88 34.04 -10.97 11.65
C SER A 88 33.58 -9.58 11.21
N ALA A 89 33.11 -8.83 12.21
CA ALA A 89 33.15 -7.38 12.36
C ALA A 89 33.96 -6.55 11.35
N SER A 90 33.24 -5.79 10.54
CA SER A 90 33.53 -4.39 10.20
C SER A 90 32.22 -3.70 9.83
N GLU A 91 31.98 -2.50 10.36
CA GLU A 91 30.80 -1.65 10.14
C GLU A 91 30.48 -1.47 8.64
N PRO A 92 29.20 -1.51 8.21
CA PRO A 92 28.83 -1.01 6.89
C PRO A 92 28.68 0.51 6.95
N GLU A 93 29.61 1.22 6.31
CA GLU A 93 29.43 2.61 5.91
C GLU A 93 28.23 2.75 4.96
N PRO A 94 27.58 3.94 4.91
CA PRO A 94 26.47 4.20 4.00
C PRO A 94 26.92 4.09 2.54
N ASP A 95 26.04 3.54 1.71
CA ASP A 95 26.18 3.34 0.27
C ASP A 95 26.02 4.68 -0.49
N ASP A 96 26.88 5.65 -0.19
CA ASP A 96 27.01 6.93 -0.88
C ASP A 96 28.11 6.81 -1.95
N GLU A 97 27.73 6.49 -3.19
CA GLU A 97 28.67 6.48 -4.32
C GLU A 97 29.18 7.90 -4.56
N THR A 98 30.41 8.15 -4.10
CA THR A 98 31.10 9.42 -4.33
C THR A 98 31.63 9.45 -5.77
N LEU A 99 31.13 10.37 -6.59
CA LEU A 99 31.55 10.54 -7.97
C LEU A 99 32.97 11.11 -8.02
N ALA A 100 33.86 10.43 -8.75
CA ALA A 100 35.24 10.90 -8.97
C ALA A 100 35.29 12.26 -9.72
N THR A 101 34.30 12.50 -10.59
CA THR A 101 34.12 13.76 -11.33
C THR A 101 32.78 14.39 -10.94
N PRO A 102 32.72 15.69 -10.62
CA PRO A 102 31.46 16.37 -10.32
C PRO A 102 30.50 16.32 -11.52
N GLU A 103 29.27 15.88 -11.28
CA GLU A 103 28.19 15.87 -12.27
C GLU A 103 27.08 16.86 -11.86
N PRO A 104 26.32 17.43 -12.81
CA PRO A 104 25.31 18.44 -12.48
C PRO A 104 24.18 17.85 -11.63
N CYS A 105 23.96 18.45 -10.46
CA CYS A 105 22.91 18.10 -9.52
C CYS A 105 21.54 18.16 -10.18
N VAL A 106 20.73 17.11 -10.03
CA VAL A 106 19.38 17.05 -10.64
C VAL A 106 18.38 18.07 -10.06
N LEU A 107 18.70 18.69 -8.92
CA LEU A 107 17.83 19.67 -8.25
C LEU A 107 18.20 21.13 -8.55
N CYS A 108 19.49 21.46 -8.66
CA CYS A 108 19.96 22.85 -8.81
C CYS A 108 20.91 23.09 -10.01
N GLY A 109 21.35 22.03 -10.70
CA GLY A 109 22.27 22.10 -11.83
C GLY A 109 23.74 22.39 -11.47
N GLN A 110 24.07 22.58 -10.19
CA GLN A 110 25.44 22.80 -9.72
C GLN A 110 26.23 21.49 -9.61
N PRO A 111 27.57 21.52 -9.66
CA PRO A 111 28.39 20.30 -9.61
C PRO A 111 28.25 19.56 -8.27
N ALA A 112 27.63 18.37 -8.29
CA ALA A 112 27.50 17.46 -7.17
C ALA A 112 28.51 16.31 -7.28
N ARG A 113 29.03 15.87 -6.12
CA ARG A 113 29.99 14.76 -6.02
C ARG A 113 29.39 13.49 -5.42
N HIS A 114 28.10 13.48 -5.14
CA HIS A 114 27.41 12.32 -4.55
C HIS A 114 26.27 11.89 -5.46
N GLN A 115 26.00 10.59 -5.49
CA GLN A 115 24.92 10.00 -6.26
C GLN A 115 23.97 9.27 -5.31
N VAL A 116 22.68 9.58 -5.41
CA VAL A 116 21.63 8.91 -4.63
C VAL A 116 20.63 8.31 -5.61
N GLU A 117 20.39 7.01 -5.52
CA GLU A 117 19.53 6.25 -6.44
C GLU A 117 19.90 6.44 -7.94
N GLY A 118 21.19 6.62 -8.24
CA GLY A 118 21.65 6.82 -9.61
C GLY A 118 21.58 8.27 -10.12
N PHE A 119 21.20 9.24 -9.27
CA PHE A 119 21.13 10.65 -9.65
C PHE A 119 22.16 11.51 -8.90
N PRO A 120 22.98 12.32 -9.60
CA PRO A 120 23.89 13.25 -8.96
C PRO A 120 23.13 14.29 -8.13
N GLN A 121 23.41 14.40 -6.83
CA GLN A 121 22.82 15.40 -5.94
C GLN A 121 23.70 15.68 -4.71
N HIS A 122 23.42 16.77 -4.00
CA HIS A 122 24.06 17.06 -2.71
C HIS A 122 23.44 16.20 -1.60
N LEU A 123 24.25 15.80 -0.61
CA LEU A 123 23.75 15.06 0.57
C LEU A 123 23.12 16.02 1.59
N ASP A 124 23.60 17.26 1.65
CA ASP A 124 23.03 18.31 2.48
C ASP A 124 22.10 19.24 1.65
N PRO A 125 20.82 19.38 2.03
CA PRO A 125 19.90 20.35 1.43
C PRO A 125 20.40 21.80 1.42
N ALA A 126 21.25 22.21 2.38
CA ALA A 126 21.82 23.56 2.43
C ALA A 126 22.79 23.84 1.27
N GLU A 127 23.45 22.80 0.75
CA GLU A 127 24.30 22.89 -0.44
C GLU A 127 23.47 23.00 -1.72
N CYS A 128 22.19 22.61 -1.67
CA CYS A 128 21.24 22.64 -2.78
C CYS A 128 20.45 23.96 -2.89
N GLY A 129 21.03 25.08 -2.42
CA GLY A 129 20.30 26.35 -2.34
C GLY A 129 21.12 27.65 -2.35
N THR A 130 22.43 27.62 -2.52
CA THR A 130 23.23 28.85 -2.58
C THR A 130 23.23 29.47 -3.98
N ALA A 131 22.23 30.33 -4.21
CA ALA A 131 22.23 31.28 -5.32
C ALA A 131 23.38 32.29 -5.15
N GLY A 132 24.55 31.99 -5.71
CA GLY A 132 25.50 33.01 -6.13
C GLY A 132 24.95 33.69 -7.39
N ALA A 133 24.68 35.00 -7.31
CA ALA A 133 24.11 35.80 -8.38
C ALA A 133 24.86 35.62 -9.72
N PRO A 134 24.15 35.43 -10.86
CA PRO A 134 24.80 35.45 -12.16
C PRO A 134 25.26 36.87 -12.51
N GLU A 135 26.54 37.00 -12.80
CA GLU A 135 27.17 38.20 -13.36
C GLU A 135 26.50 38.55 -14.73
N PRO A 136 26.17 39.82 -15.01
CA PRO A 136 25.36 40.15 -16.17
C PRO A 136 26.16 40.04 -17.47
N ALA A 137 25.64 39.21 -18.39
CA ALA A 137 26.13 39.12 -19.76
C ALA A 137 26.00 40.48 -20.48
N LYS A 138 27.13 40.98 -20.98
CA LYS A 138 27.20 42.16 -21.87
C LYS A 138 26.45 41.89 -23.17
N LYS A 139 25.46 42.72 -23.47
CA LYS A 139 24.83 42.84 -24.80
C LYS A 139 25.82 43.44 -25.82
N PRO A 140 25.87 42.95 -27.07
CA PRO A 140 26.21 43.78 -28.22
C PRO A 140 24.95 44.33 -28.88
N ASN A 141 25.08 45.59 -29.31
CA ASN A 141 24.11 46.51 -29.86
C ASN A 141 23.52 46.07 -31.22
N PRO A 142 22.30 46.50 -31.60
CA PRO A 142 21.75 46.32 -32.93
C PRO A 142 22.19 47.47 -33.83
N ASP A 143 22.82 47.16 -34.97
CA ASP A 143 22.70 47.92 -36.21
C ASP A 143 23.61 47.32 -37.27
N ARG A 144 23.02 46.69 -38.28
CA ARG A 144 23.26 46.99 -39.70
C ARG A 144 22.36 46.14 -40.58
N ARG A 145 21.56 46.86 -41.37
CA ARG A 145 20.89 46.38 -42.58
C ARG A 145 21.92 45.76 -43.52
N ASP A 146 21.55 44.66 -44.16
CA ASP A 146 21.51 44.60 -45.63
C ASP A 146 20.72 43.38 -46.11
N SER A 147 19.83 43.66 -47.07
CA SER A 147 19.02 42.74 -47.86
C SER A 147 19.88 41.77 -48.66
N VAL A 148 19.42 40.52 -48.84
CA VAL A 148 19.24 39.88 -50.17
C VAL A 148 18.20 38.76 -50.05
N CYS A 149 17.22 38.81 -50.96
CA CYS A 149 16.23 37.77 -51.28
C CYS A 149 16.85 36.70 -52.19
N GLY A 150 16.57 35.42 -51.94
CA GLY A 150 16.99 34.32 -52.80
C GLY A 150 16.21 33.03 -52.55
N THR A 151 15.18 32.81 -53.36
CA THR A 151 14.41 31.57 -53.56
C THR A 151 15.27 30.41 -54.08
N ALA A 152 15.08 29.17 -53.58
CA ALA A 152 15.09 27.94 -54.40
C ALA A 152 14.69 26.66 -53.60
N ALA A 153 13.65 26.01 -54.13
CA ALA A 153 13.33 24.58 -54.27
C ALA A 153 13.99 23.45 -53.42
N ALA A 154 13.14 22.45 -53.12
CA ALA A 154 13.32 21.17 -52.41
C ALA A 154 14.35 20.18 -53.02
N PRO A 155 14.66 19.04 -52.35
CA PRO A 155 13.81 17.83 -52.51
C PRO A 155 13.65 16.91 -51.28
N GLU A 156 12.56 16.13 -51.28
CA GLU A 156 12.36 14.91 -50.49
C GLU A 156 13.38 13.80 -50.84
N PRO A 157 13.61 12.84 -49.92
CA PRO A 157 13.93 11.48 -50.35
C PRO A 157 13.04 10.40 -49.71
N ALA A 158 12.31 9.74 -50.60
CA ALA A 158 12.20 8.29 -50.81
C ALA A 158 11.82 7.33 -49.64
N LYS A 159 10.63 6.75 -49.80
CA LYS A 159 10.16 5.50 -49.17
C LYS A 159 11.04 4.30 -49.59
N LYS A 160 11.42 3.49 -48.61
CA LYS A 160 11.85 2.09 -48.81
C LYS A 160 10.90 1.16 -48.04
N PRO A 161 10.53 -0.01 -48.60
CA PRO A 161 9.74 -1.00 -47.88
C PRO A 161 10.65 -1.81 -46.96
N ASN A 162 10.20 -2.13 -45.74
CA ASN A 162 10.88 -3.07 -44.85
C ASN A 162 9.89 -4.17 -44.42
N PRO A 163 10.38 -5.40 -44.17
CA PRO A 163 9.59 -6.61 -44.17
C PRO A 163 8.88 -6.84 -42.83
N GLU A 164 7.85 -7.67 -42.90
CA GLU A 164 7.04 -8.14 -41.79
C GLU A 164 7.87 -8.82 -40.69
N GLY A 165 7.42 -8.64 -39.43
CA GLY A 165 7.69 -9.59 -38.35
C GLY A 165 8.59 -9.12 -37.22
N ARG A 166 8.19 -8.07 -36.48
CA ARG A 166 8.42 -7.92 -35.02
C ARG A 166 7.28 -7.07 -34.45
N ASP A 167 6.57 -7.58 -33.45
CA ASP A 167 5.51 -6.86 -32.72
C ASP A 167 6.05 -5.53 -32.17
N SER A 168 5.76 -4.45 -32.89
CA SER A 168 6.08 -3.09 -32.46
C SER A 168 5.10 -2.71 -31.36
N VAL A 169 5.58 -2.59 -30.13
CA VAL A 169 4.77 -2.09 -29.02
C VAL A 169 4.37 -0.64 -29.32
N ARG A 170 3.07 -0.38 -29.46
CA ARG A 170 2.55 0.98 -29.65
C ARG A 170 2.82 1.77 -28.38
N VAL A 171 3.31 3.00 -28.53
CA VAL A 171 3.65 3.87 -27.40
C VAL A 171 2.93 5.20 -27.57
N VAL A 172 2.33 5.70 -26.49
CA VAL A 172 1.67 7.00 -26.46
C VAL A 172 2.44 7.96 -25.54
N PRO A 173 2.62 9.22 -25.96
CA PRO A 173 3.22 10.24 -25.12
C PRO A 173 2.22 10.66 -24.03
N VAL A 174 2.66 10.65 -22.78
CA VAL A 174 1.95 11.23 -21.63
C VAL A 174 2.92 12.20 -20.94
N GLY A 175 2.77 13.49 -21.22
CA GLY A 175 3.71 14.52 -20.79
C GLY A 175 5.11 14.31 -21.39
N ARG A 176 6.15 14.29 -20.55
CA ARG A 176 7.55 14.07 -20.97
C ARG A 176 7.94 12.59 -21.12
N ARG A 177 7.01 11.65 -20.93
CA ARG A 177 7.29 10.20 -20.94
C ARG A 177 6.49 9.46 -22.01
N LEU A 178 7.08 8.36 -22.49
CA LEU A 178 6.51 7.40 -23.43
C LEU A 178 5.92 6.23 -22.63
N ARG A 179 4.62 5.96 -22.74
CA ARG A 179 3.94 4.79 -22.13
C ARG A 179 3.55 3.77 -23.20
N THR A 180 3.82 2.49 -22.96
CA THR A 180 3.29 1.39 -23.78
C THR A 180 1.76 1.42 -23.76
N ALA A 181 1.13 1.42 -24.93
CA ALA A 181 -0.29 1.66 -25.13
C ALA A 181 -1.20 0.52 -24.66
N ASP A 182 -0.69 -0.70 -24.52
CA ASP A 182 -1.50 -1.87 -24.19
C ASP A 182 -1.36 -2.25 -22.72
N ASN A 183 -1.94 -1.44 -21.85
CA ASN A 183 -2.44 -1.99 -20.59
C ASN A 183 -3.96 -2.00 -20.70
N PRO A 184 -4.61 -3.18 -20.81
CA PRO A 184 -6.05 -3.24 -21.02
C PRO A 184 -6.75 -2.51 -19.88
N ASP A 185 -7.65 -1.59 -20.23
CA ASP A 185 -8.52 -0.95 -19.24
C ASP A 185 -9.55 -1.99 -18.78
N LEU A 186 -9.18 -2.76 -17.76
CA LEU A 186 -9.99 -3.85 -17.21
C LEU A 186 -11.32 -3.34 -16.65
N ILE A 187 -11.36 -2.10 -16.14
CA ILE A 187 -12.57 -1.51 -15.58
C ILE A 187 -13.54 -1.18 -16.71
N ALA A 188 -13.08 -0.42 -17.72
CA ALA A 188 -13.92 -0.07 -18.87
C ALA A 188 -14.38 -1.32 -19.63
N SER A 189 -13.50 -2.32 -19.78
CA SER A 189 -13.85 -3.59 -20.43
C SER A 189 -14.91 -4.36 -19.65
N ALA A 190 -14.81 -4.41 -18.32
CA ALA A 190 -15.81 -5.05 -17.46
C ALA A 190 -17.18 -4.34 -17.54
N VAL A 191 -17.18 -3.01 -17.56
CA VAL A 191 -18.40 -2.19 -17.66
C VAL A 191 -19.08 -2.41 -19.01
N ALA A 192 -18.33 -2.32 -20.12
CA ALA A 192 -18.85 -2.57 -21.46
C ALA A 192 -19.46 -3.97 -21.58
N ALA A 193 -18.74 -5.00 -21.12
CA ALA A 193 -19.24 -6.37 -21.15
C ALA A 193 -20.53 -6.57 -20.33
N ALA A 194 -20.63 -5.93 -19.15
CA ALA A 194 -21.83 -6.02 -18.33
C ALA A 194 -23.02 -5.29 -18.96
N LEU A 195 -22.80 -4.13 -19.58
CA LEU A 195 -23.84 -3.41 -20.31
C LEU A 195 -24.33 -4.24 -21.51
N ASP A 196 -23.42 -4.85 -22.26
CA ASP A 196 -23.77 -5.73 -23.39
C ASP A 196 -24.58 -6.95 -22.93
N GLU A 197 -24.13 -7.63 -21.87
CA GLU A 197 -24.82 -8.80 -21.29
C GLU A 197 -26.24 -8.46 -20.82
N HIS A 198 -26.44 -7.26 -20.30
CA HIS A 198 -27.73 -6.77 -19.83
C HIS A 198 -28.47 -5.90 -20.85
N SER A 199 -28.10 -5.96 -22.14
CA SER A 199 -28.78 -5.24 -23.24
C SER A 199 -28.93 -3.73 -23.00
N GLY A 200 -27.95 -3.11 -22.33
CA GLY A 200 -27.95 -1.69 -21.97
C GLY A 200 -28.75 -1.33 -20.71
N ASP A 201 -29.31 -2.29 -19.98
CA ASP A 201 -29.95 -2.04 -18.69
C ASP A 201 -28.89 -1.64 -17.63
N VAL A 202 -28.80 -0.34 -17.39
CA VAL A 202 -27.87 0.32 -16.46
C VAL A 202 -28.02 -0.21 -15.03
N GLU A 203 -29.25 -0.44 -14.55
CA GLU A 203 -29.48 -0.87 -13.18
C GLU A 203 -29.05 -2.34 -13.01
N ALA A 204 -29.45 -3.19 -13.95
CA ALA A 204 -29.07 -4.61 -13.94
C ALA A 204 -27.55 -4.79 -14.08
N ALA A 205 -26.92 -4.07 -15.01
CA ALA A 205 -25.47 -4.09 -15.21
C ALA A 205 -24.72 -3.62 -13.96
N THR A 206 -25.14 -2.50 -13.36
CA THR A 206 -24.53 -2.00 -12.11
C THR A 206 -24.63 -3.04 -10.99
N LYS A 207 -25.80 -3.67 -10.82
CA LYS A 207 -26.00 -4.69 -9.79
C LYS A 207 -25.12 -5.92 -10.03
N ALA A 208 -24.93 -6.34 -11.27
CA ALA A 208 -24.04 -7.44 -11.64
C ALA A 208 -22.57 -7.09 -11.34
N LEU A 209 -22.11 -5.92 -11.77
CA LEU A 209 -20.77 -5.40 -11.52
C LEU A 209 -20.46 -5.28 -10.02
N VAL A 210 -21.39 -4.70 -9.24
CA VAL A 210 -21.23 -4.57 -7.78
C VAL A 210 -21.09 -5.94 -7.12
N LYS A 211 -21.76 -6.99 -7.60
CA LYS A 211 -21.58 -8.36 -7.08
C LYS A 211 -20.18 -8.92 -7.41
N ARG A 212 -19.64 -8.62 -8.59
CA ARG A 212 -18.33 -9.07 -9.07
C ARG A 212 -17.16 -8.17 -8.65
N ALA A 213 -17.43 -7.08 -7.94
CA ALA A 213 -16.43 -6.08 -7.56
C ALA A 213 -15.23 -6.63 -6.75
N ILE A 214 -15.41 -7.67 -5.91
CA ILE A 214 -14.30 -8.28 -5.16
C ILE A 214 -13.35 -9.05 -6.10
N PRO A 215 -13.81 -10.07 -6.85
CA PRO A 215 -12.92 -10.79 -7.77
C PRO A 215 -12.32 -9.87 -8.84
N ASP A 216 -13.07 -8.89 -9.33
CA ASP A 216 -12.53 -7.95 -10.32
C ASP A 216 -11.48 -7.00 -9.71
N ALA A 217 -11.62 -6.59 -8.44
CA ALA A 217 -10.59 -5.83 -7.74
C ALA A 217 -9.32 -6.66 -7.51
N MET A 218 -9.45 -7.95 -7.20
CA MET A 218 -8.31 -8.87 -7.07
C MET A 218 -7.60 -9.08 -8.41
N ALA A 219 -8.36 -9.32 -9.48
CA ALA A 219 -7.81 -9.43 -10.84
C ALA A 219 -7.08 -8.14 -11.26
N LEU A 220 -7.65 -6.97 -10.94
CA LEU A 220 -7.00 -5.68 -11.19
C LEU A 220 -5.73 -5.50 -10.35
N LEU A 221 -5.74 -5.94 -9.08
CA LEU A 221 -4.56 -5.91 -8.21
C LEU A 221 -3.44 -6.77 -8.80
N ASP A 222 -3.72 -8.03 -9.15
CA ASP A 222 -2.74 -8.94 -9.75
C ASP A 222 -2.18 -8.38 -11.06
N HIS A 223 -3.06 -7.83 -11.91
CA HIS A 223 -2.66 -7.20 -13.15
C HIS A 223 -1.77 -5.97 -12.92
N SER A 224 -2.11 -5.13 -11.95
CA SER A 224 -1.32 -3.95 -11.58
C SER A 224 0.07 -4.30 -11.04
N ARG A 225 0.23 -5.52 -10.53
CA ARG A 225 1.46 -6.03 -9.92
C ARG A 225 2.36 -6.79 -10.88
N LYS A 226 1.94 -7.06 -12.12
CA LYS A 226 2.81 -7.65 -13.14
C LYS A 226 4.07 -6.79 -13.33
N GLY A 227 5.25 -7.40 -13.20
CA GLY A 227 6.54 -6.71 -13.21
C GLY A 227 6.82 -5.85 -11.97
N GLY A 228 6.08 -6.05 -10.88
CA GLY A 228 6.37 -5.45 -9.58
C GLY A 228 7.64 -6.05 -8.95
N ARG A 229 8.35 -5.23 -8.17
CA ARG A 229 9.61 -5.64 -7.51
C ARG A 229 9.41 -6.56 -6.30
N TYR A 230 8.24 -6.49 -5.67
CA TYR A 230 7.96 -7.18 -4.41
C TYR A 230 6.85 -8.20 -4.59
N ASP A 231 7.09 -9.42 -4.15
CA ASP A 231 6.04 -10.40 -3.95
C ASP A 231 5.27 -10.11 -2.66
N VAL A 232 3.96 -10.38 -2.68
CA VAL A 232 3.10 -10.23 -1.51
C VAL A 232 2.85 -11.60 -0.93
N ILE A 233 3.18 -11.76 0.34
CA ILE A 233 2.72 -12.92 1.08
C ILE A 233 1.24 -12.73 1.35
N ALA A 234 0.42 -13.49 0.63
CA ALA A 234 -1.04 -13.40 0.71
C ALA A 234 -1.59 -13.88 2.06
N HIS A 235 -0.92 -14.85 2.69
CA HIS A 235 -1.33 -15.49 3.94
C HIS A 235 -0.14 -15.60 4.91
N PRO A 236 0.37 -14.47 5.44
CA PRO A 236 1.43 -14.52 6.43
C PRO A 236 0.89 -15.06 7.75
N TRP A 237 1.78 -15.59 8.59
CA TRP A 237 1.44 -15.75 10.00
C TRP A 237 1.20 -14.36 10.62
N LEU A 238 0.09 -14.21 11.33
CA LEU A 238 -0.29 -12.98 12.02
C LEU A 238 -0.32 -13.24 13.54
N PRO A 239 0.18 -12.30 14.37
CA PRO A 239 0.16 -12.42 15.82
C PRO A 239 -1.26 -12.39 16.38
N ASP A 240 -1.46 -12.93 17.58
CA ASP A 240 -2.80 -13.12 18.17
C ASP A 240 -3.54 -11.80 18.42
N ILE A 241 -2.82 -10.68 18.58
CA ILE A 241 -3.40 -9.33 18.69
C ILE A 241 -4.19 -8.90 17.45
N LEU A 242 -3.88 -9.47 16.28
CA LEU A 242 -4.52 -9.22 14.99
C LEU A 242 -5.62 -10.25 14.66
N ARG A 243 -5.89 -11.17 15.59
CA ARG A 243 -6.91 -12.21 15.45
C ARG A 243 -8.09 -11.90 16.34
N LYS A 244 -9.29 -12.14 15.82
CA LYS A 244 -10.51 -12.01 16.61
C LYS A 244 -10.55 -13.09 17.68
N GLN A 245 -10.80 -12.67 18.92
CA GLN A 245 -10.89 -13.61 20.05
C GLN A 245 -12.19 -14.43 20.02
N THR A 246 -13.21 -13.95 19.31
CA THR A 246 -14.46 -14.68 19.07
C THR A 246 -14.98 -14.40 17.66
N ALA A 247 -15.87 -15.25 17.12
CA ALA A 247 -16.42 -15.10 15.76
C ALA A 247 -17.13 -13.75 15.50
N ARG A 248 -17.61 -13.08 16.56
CA ARG A 248 -18.22 -11.74 16.50
C ARG A 248 -17.43 -10.68 17.27
N GLY A 249 -16.28 -11.04 17.81
CA GLY A 249 -15.43 -10.16 18.62
C GLY A 249 -14.55 -9.27 17.76
N ALA A 250 -14.06 -8.20 18.36
CA ALA A 250 -12.97 -7.43 17.81
C ALA A 250 -11.63 -8.13 18.09
N ASP A 251 -10.64 -7.83 17.26
CA ASP A 251 -9.23 -8.01 17.60
C ASP A 251 -8.77 -6.91 18.59
N GLN A 252 -7.49 -6.86 18.92
CA GLN A 252 -6.95 -5.92 19.91
C GLN A 252 -6.51 -4.58 19.29
N ILE A 253 -6.67 -4.40 17.98
CA ILE A 253 -6.15 -3.22 17.29
C ILE A 253 -7.10 -2.04 17.39
N TRP A 254 -6.56 -0.93 17.88
CA TRP A 254 -7.25 0.34 17.93
C TRP A 254 -6.99 1.16 16.67
N GLU A 255 -7.99 1.25 15.79
CA GLU A 255 -7.87 1.98 14.51
C GLU A 255 -7.94 3.51 14.67
N ALA A 256 -8.20 4.04 15.87
CA ALA A 256 -8.33 5.48 16.13
C ALA A 256 -9.45 6.17 15.32
N ARG A 257 -10.63 5.55 15.27
CA ARG A 257 -11.79 6.08 14.54
C ARG A 257 -12.24 7.45 15.10
N PRO A 258 -12.32 8.51 14.28
CA PRO A 258 -12.81 9.81 14.70
C PRO A 258 -14.30 9.77 15.06
N LYS A 259 -14.61 10.25 16.27
CA LYS A 259 -15.96 10.50 16.76
C LYS A 259 -15.94 11.70 17.71
N TRP A 260 -15.52 12.84 17.19
CA TRP A 260 -15.31 14.05 17.99
C TRP A 260 -16.28 15.14 17.58
N ALA A 261 -16.78 15.87 18.58
CA ALA A 261 -17.54 17.10 18.43
C ALA A 261 -16.96 18.12 19.41
N ARG A 262 -16.81 19.35 18.94
CA ARG A 262 -16.33 20.47 19.74
C ARG A 262 -17.23 20.63 20.99
N PRO A 263 -16.66 20.67 22.20
CA PRO A 263 -17.46 20.76 23.43
C PRO A 263 -18.27 22.05 23.54
N GLU A 264 -17.67 23.19 23.18
CA GLU A 264 -18.25 24.51 23.34
C GLU A 264 -18.06 25.37 22.09
N LEU A 265 -19.10 26.09 21.70
CA LEU A 265 -19.06 27.12 20.65
C LEU A 265 -19.10 28.50 21.28
N PRO A 266 -18.49 29.52 20.65
CA PRO A 266 -18.67 30.91 21.09
C PRO A 266 -20.16 31.30 21.14
N PRO A 267 -20.56 32.28 21.97
CA PRO A 267 -21.93 32.76 21.99
C PRO A 267 -22.39 33.26 20.61
N GLY A 268 -23.67 33.06 20.29
CA GLY A 268 -24.30 33.47 19.04
C GLY A 268 -24.86 32.30 18.22
N GLU A 269 -25.54 32.64 17.13
CA GLU A 269 -25.93 31.68 16.09
C GLU A 269 -24.78 31.48 15.10
N HIS A 270 -24.46 30.23 14.81
CA HIS A 270 -23.40 29.84 13.88
C HIS A 270 -23.96 28.96 12.77
N GLU A 271 -23.64 29.30 11.53
CA GLU A 271 -23.89 28.43 10.38
C GLU A 271 -22.74 27.42 10.24
N VAL A 272 -23.08 26.14 10.33
CA VAL A 272 -22.14 25.03 10.21
C VAL A 272 -22.30 24.38 8.85
N THR A 273 -21.21 24.23 8.12
CA THR A 273 -21.18 23.45 6.87
C THR A 273 -20.61 22.06 7.14
N ALA A 274 -21.39 21.02 6.84
CA ALA A 274 -20.92 19.63 6.82
C ALA A 274 -20.30 19.31 5.45
N LEU A 275 -19.03 18.93 5.45
CA LEU A 275 -18.24 18.56 4.28
C LEU A 275 -18.05 17.04 4.22
N ASP A 276 -18.16 16.48 3.02
CA ASP A 276 -17.92 15.08 2.70
C ASP A 276 -16.66 14.95 1.84
N LEU A 277 -15.65 14.23 2.34
CA LEU A 277 -14.40 13.98 1.65
C LEU A 277 -14.58 12.83 0.64
N ASN A 278 -14.30 13.11 -0.63
CA ASN A 278 -14.47 12.12 -1.68
C ASN A 278 -13.44 10.97 -1.60
N GLY A 279 -13.91 9.73 -1.67
CA GLY A 279 -13.06 8.55 -1.88
C GLY A 279 -12.02 8.33 -0.77
N ALA A 280 -12.44 8.43 0.50
CA ALA A 280 -11.54 8.30 1.65
C ALA A 280 -10.71 7.01 1.62
N TYR A 281 -11.35 5.85 1.40
CA TYR A 281 -10.63 4.57 1.27
C TYR A 281 -9.74 4.49 0.03
N LEU A 282 -10.18 5.05 -1.11
CA LEU A 282 -9.35 5.12 -2.31
C LEU A 282 -8.08 5.94 -2.08
N SER A 283 -8.18 7.06 -1.34
CA SER A 283 -7.01 7.85 -0.92
C SER A 283 -6.13 7.08 0.04
N ALA A 284 -6.73 6.34 0.98
CA ALA A 284 -6.03 5.60 2.01
C ALA A 284 -5.27 4.37 1.51
N LEU A 285 -5.54 3.88 0.29
CA LEU A 285 -4.71 2.87 -0.37
C LEU A 285 -3.24 3.32 -0.53
N LYS A 286 -2.99 4.64 -0.51
CA LYS A 286 -1.65 5.20 -0.39
C LYS A 286 -1.22 5.21 1.10
N THR A 287 -0.74 4.06 1.56
CA THR A 287 -0.20 3.87 2.91
C THR A 287 0.99 2.91 2.86
N HIS A 288 1.90 3.00 3.83
CA HIS A 288 2.94 2.00 4.02
C HIS A 288 2.31 0.67 4.43
N LEU A 289 2.58 -0.38 3.66
CA LEU A 289 2.09 -1.73 3.95
C LEU A 289 3.25 -2.70 4.18
N PRO A 290 3.16 -3.58 5.20
CA PRO A 290 4.13 -4.64 5.41
C PRO A 290 4.15 -5.62 4.24
N LEU A 291 5.33 -5.92 3.71
CA LEU A 291 5.51 -6.81 2.57
C LEU A 291 5.40 -8.28 2.97
N GLY A 292 6.06 -8.67 4.06
CA GLY A 292 6.18 -10.04 4.51
C GLY A 292 5.57 -10.30 5.89
N GLN A 293 6.12 -11.31 6.57
CA GLN A 293 5.75 -11.65 7.94
C GLN A 293 6.15 -10.52 8.90
N LEU A 294 5.29 -10.28 9.90
CA LEU A 294 5.57 -9.34 10.97
C LEU A 294 6.55 -9.98 11.96
N GLU A 295 7.61 -9.24 12.28
CA GLU A 295 8.58 -9.60 13.31
C GLU A 295 8.33 -8.76 14.55
N HIS A 296 8.51 -9.39 15.70
CA HIS A 296 8.39 -8.74 17.00
C HIS A 296 9.65 -7.98 17.35
N SER A 297 9.50 -6.77 17.86
CA SER A 297 10.58 -5.99 18.47
C SER A 297 10.08 -5.26 19.71
N THR A 298 10.99 -4.98 20.64
CA THR A 298 10.69 -4.27 21.88
C THR A 298 11.53 -3.00 22.00
N GLY A 299 11.05 -2.04 22.78
CA GLY A 299 11.75 -0.80 23.10
C GLY A 299 11.19 0.42 22.37
N ASN A 300 11.61 1.59 22.84
CA ASN A 300 11.06 2.86 22.41
C ASN A 300 11.78 3.43 21.17
N HIS A 301 11.57 2.80 20.01
CA HIS A 301 12.12 3.25 18.73
C HIS A 301 11.14 3.01 17.58
N HIS A 302 11.22 3.87 16.55
CA HIS A 302 10.42 3.75 15.33
C HIS A 302 11.34 3.66 14.10
N ASP A 303 11.15 2.63 13.28
CA ASP A 303 11.84 2.49 11.99
C ASP A 303 10.90 2.88 10.84
N ARG A 304 11.23 3.99 10.17
CA ARG A 304 10.45 4.53 9.06
C ARG A 304 10.39 3.63 7.83
N ARG A 305 11.29 2.66 7.70
CA ARG A 305 11.31 1.67 6.60
C ARG A 305 10.39 0.48 6.87
N ARG A 306 9.90 0.33 8.10
CA ARG A 306 9.01 -0.74 8.52
C ARG A 306 7.58 -0.22 8.72
N ALA A 307 6.62 -1.15 8.67
CA ALA A 307 5.23 -0.87 8.95
C ALA A 307 4.57 -2.08 9.63
N GLY A 308 3.59 -1.82 10.48
CA GLY A 308 2.79 -2.83 11.15
C GLY A 308 1.96 -2.23 12.27
N VAL A 309 2.00 -2.86 13.44
CA VAL A 309 1.26 -2.45 14.64
C VAL A 309 2.20 -2.27 15.84
N HIS A 310 1.84 -1.35 16.74
CA HIS A 310 2.69 -0.89 17.84
C HIS A 310 1.87 -0.77 19.11
N LEU A 311 2.36 -1.33 20.22
CA LEU A 311 1.83 -1.06 21.53
C LEU A 311 2.45 0.24 22.04
N ILE A 312 1.62 1.25 22.26
CA ILE A 312 2.10 2.56 22.70
C ILE A 312 1.37 3.03 23.96
N THR A 313 2.06 3.82 24.79
CA THR A 313 1.38 4.79 25.66
C THR A 313 1.20 6.08 24.86
N PRO A 314 -0.04 6.48 24.53
CA PRO A 314 -0.28 7.73 23.83
C PRO A 314 0.04 8.92 24.75
N PRO A 315 0.50 10.05 24.19
CA PRO A 315 0.72 11.26 24.97
C PRO A 315 -0.61 11.85 25.46
N GLU A 316 -0.51 12.74 26.45
CA GLU A 316 -1.65 13.58 26.84
C GLU A 316 -2.06 14.49 25.68
N TRP A 317 -3.37 14.72 25.54
CA TRP A 317 -3.94 15.54 24.46
C TRP A 317 -4.71 16.72 25.04
N GLU A 318 -4.04 17.88 25.10
CA GLU A 318 -4.60 19.12 25.68
C GLU A 318 -5.47 19.92 24.70
N HIS A 319 -5.60 19.45 23.45
CA HIS A 319 -6.21 20.19 22.35
C HIS A 319 -7.68 19.80 22.09
N ASP A 320 -8.29 18.97 22.96
CA ASP A 320 -9.63 18.40 22.74
C ASP A 320 -10.75 19.44 22.65
N ALA A 321 -10.52 20.64 23.20
CA ALA A 321 -11.45 21.77 23.10
C ALA A 321 -11.58 22.33 21.67
N TYR A 322 -10.63 22.06 20.77
CA TYR A 322 -10.61 22.64 19.43
C TYR A 322 -10.21 21.69 18.29
N LEU A 323 -9.54 20.58 18.60
CA LEU A 323 -9.13 19.57 17.63
C LEU A 323 -9.45 18.17 18.13
N PRO A 324 -9.85 17.25 17.22
CA PRO A 324 -10.04 15.85 17.58
C PRO A 324 -8.72 15.24 18.07
N ASN A 325 -8.80 14.36 19.07
CA ASN A 325 -7.65 13.57 19.48
C ASN A 325 -7.18 12.64 18.32
N PRO A 326 -5.87 12.61 17.97
CA PRO A 326 -5.31 11.71 16.96
C PRO A 326 -5.61 10.23 17.18
N ILE A 327 -5.82 9.79 18.44
CA ILE A 327 -6.20 8.40 18.74
C ILE A 327 -7.73 8.18 18.70
N GLY A 328 -8.52 9.16 18.28
CA GLY A 328 -9.99 9.08 18.29
C GLY A 328 -10.57 9.10 19.70
N SER A 329 -11.83 8.71 19.83
CA SER A 329 -12.56 8.75 21.10
C SER A 329 -12.27 7.52 21.94
N ARG A 330 -11.46 7.69 22.99
CA ARG A 330 -11.06 6.62 23.90
C ARG A 330 -11.36 7.01 25.35
N ASP A 331 -12.03 6.11 26.06
CA ASP A 331 -12.37 6.30 27.48
C ASP A 331 -11.35 5.65 28.42
N GLU A 332 -10.76 4.52 28.02
CA GLU A 332 -9.85 3.75 28.86
C GLU A 332 -8.41 4.28 28.77
N PRO A 333 -7.75 4.63 29.89
CA PRO A 333 -6.36 5.04 29.89
C PRO A 333 -5.40 3.86 29.67
N GLY A 334 -4.12 4.16 29.43
CA GLY A 334 -3.03 3.18 29.39
C GLY A 334 -2.61 2.73 27.98
N PRO A 335 -1.75 1.71 27.87
CA PRO A 335 -1.22 1.26 26.60
C PRO A 335 -2.29 0.71 25.65
N LEU A 336 -2.11 0.88 24.35
CA LEU A 336 -2.98 0.32 23.31
C LEU A 336 -2.22 -0.04 22.04
N TRP A 337 -2.72 -1.04 21.31
CA TRP A 337 -2.19 -1.40 20.01
C TRP A 337 -2.73 -0.46 18.93
N VAL A 338 -1.85 0.35 18.35
CA VAL A 338 -2.17 1.22 17.21
C VAL A 338 -1.51 0.71 15.93
N THR A 339 -1.98 1.18 14.79
CA THR A 339 -1.37 0.89 13.50
C THR A 339 -0.29 1.92 13.13
N GLU A 340 0.55 1.57 12.16
CA GLU A 340 1.60 2.45 11.62
C GLU A 340 1.08 3.85 11.21
N PRO A 341 -0.08 4.01 10.51
CA PRO A 341 -0.61 5.35 10.21
C PRO A 341 -0.90 6.21 11.44
N THR A 342 -1.46 5.61 12.50
CA THR A 342 -1.78 6.32 13.74
C THR A 342 -0.50 6.69 14.49
N LEU A 343 0.49 5.78 14.55
CA LEU A 343 1.80 6.10 15.13
C LEU A 343 2.49 7.24 14.38
N ARG A 344 2.53 7.18 13.04
CA ARG A 344 3.09 8.26 12.21
C ARG A 344 2.37 9.58 12.38
N LEU A 345 1.04 9.55 12.56
CA LEU A 345 0.25 10.74 12.87
C LEU A 345 0.71 11.35 14.20
N LEU A 346 0.77 10.55 15.27
CA LEU A 346 1.21 11.01 16.59
C LEU A 346 2.64 11.57 16.57
N LEU A 347 3.59 10.85 15.97
CA LEU A 347 4.98 11.30 15.83
C LEU A 347 5.08 12.62 15.05
N ARG A 348 4.19 12.84 14.08
CA ARG A 348 4.13 14.08 13.31
C ARG A 348 3.51 15.22 14.13
N CYS A 349 2.46 14.96 14.90
CA CYS A 349 1.90 15.92 15.85
C CYS A 349 2.93 16.37 16.90
N ALA A 350 3.75 15.42 17.37
CA ALA A 350 4.83 15.69 18.33
C ALA A 350 6.09 16.31 17.72
N SER A 351 6.19 16.37 16.38
CA SER A 351 7.37 16.92 15.74
C SER A 351 7.50 18.43 16.01
N PRO A 352 8.72 19.00 15.98
CA PRO A 352 8.93 20.43 16.24
C PRO A 352 8.16 21.37 15.30
N ALA A 353 7.75 20.90 14.13
CA ALA A 353 6.97 21.68 13.18
C ALA A 353 5.52 21.91 13.64
N TYR A 354 4.97 21.01 14.47
CA TYR A 354 3.58 21.08 14.94
C TYR A 354 3.49 21.27 16.45
N GLY A 355 4.31 20.54 17.24
CA GLY A 355 4.41 20.72 18.69
C GLY A 355 3.08 20.58 19.44
N LEU A 356 2.19 19.69 18.99
CA LEU A 356 0.81 19.55 19.52
C LEU A 356 0.70 18.57 20.70
N CYS A 357 1.71 17.74 20.93
CA CYS A 357 1.75 16.80 22.04
C CYS A 357 3.19 16.30 22.24
N ASP A 358 3.43 15.60 23.34
CA ASP A 358 4.65 14.83 23.51
C ASP A 358 4.72 13.63 22.55
N PRO A 359 5.91 13.09 22.25
CA PRO A 359 6.01 11.85 21.47
C PRO A 359 5.40 10.67 22.25
N PRO A 360 4.68 9.75 21.56
CA PRO A 360 4.19 8.53 22.19
C PRO A 360 5.35 7.64 22.64
N GLU A 361 5.17 6.93 23.75
CA GLU A 361 6.11 5.90 24.18
C GLU A 361 5.79 4.57 23.48
N ILE A 362 6.74 4.02 22.73
CA ILE A 362 6.59 2.72 22.08
C ILE A 362 7.14 1.62 23.00
N HIS A 363 6.32 0.64 23.31
CA HIS A 363 6.69 -0.50 24.17
C HIS A 363 7.19 -1.68 23.35
N GLU A 364 6.41 -2.06 22.34
CA GLU A 364 6.70 -3.17 21.45
C GLU A 364 5.99 -3.00 20.11
N SER A 365 6.47 -3.71 19.10
CA SER A 365 6.01 -3.58 17.73
C SER A 365 6.01 -4.93 17.01
N TRP A 366 5.05 -5.12 16.11
CA TRP A 366 5.01 -6.21 15.13
C TRP A 366 5.07 -5.58 13.74
N THR A 367 6.22 -5.63 13.08
CA THR A 367 6.42 -4.91 11.81
C THR A 367 7.18 -5.74 10.78
N SER A 368 7.03 -5.38 9.51
CA SER A 368 7.83 -5.93 8.41
C SER A 368 8.39 -4.80 7.55
N GLY A 369 9.35 -5.10 6.68
CA GLY A 369 9.77 -4.17 5.63
C GLY A 369 8.56 -3.67 4.84
N SER A 370 8.52 -2.37 4.57
CA SER A 370 7.31 -1.72 4.05
C SER A 370 7.54 -0.87 2.81
N THR A 371 6.47 -0.64 2.05
CA THR A 371 6.47 0.34 0.97
C THR A 371 5.10 1.00 0.85
N GLU A 372 5.09 2.30 0.54
CA GLU A 372 3.87 3.05 0.20
C GLU A 372 3.39 2.74 -1.23
N GLY A 373 4.32 2.28 -2.10
CA GLY A 373 4.05 2.06 -3.52
C GLY A 373 3.31 0.76 -3.84
N LEU A 374 3.00 -0.07 -2.85
CA LEU A 374 2.52 -1.44 -3.06
C LEU A 374 1.20 -1.51 -3.83
N LEU A 375 0.28 -0.62 -3.48
CA LEU A 375 -1.05 -0.52 -4.08
C LEU A 375 -1.15 0.66 -5.05
N GLU A 376 -0.06 1.36 -5.35
CA GLU A 376 -0.12 2.64 -6.07
C GLU A 376 -0.66 2.48 -7.51
N LYS A 377 -0.20 1.47 -8.25
CA LYS A 377 -0.71 1.20 -9.60
C LYS A 377 -2.20 0.82 -9.60
N PHE A 378 -2.62 0.00 -8.64
CA PHE A 378 -4.02 -0.38 -8.42
C PHE A 378 -4.88 0.85 -8.08
N ARG A 379 -4.40 1.69 -7.15
CA ARG A 379 -5.04 2.94 -6.73
C ARG A 379 -5.17 3.93 -7.89
N VAL A 380 -4.13 4.11 -8.69
CA VAL A 380 -4.14 5.01 -9.86
C VAL A 380 -5.14 4.53 -10.90
N ALA A 381 -5.20 3.24 -11.20
CA ALA A 381 -6.21 2.70 -12.13
C ALA A 381 -7.65 3.00 -11.68
N LEU A 382 -7.95 2.78 -10.40
CA LEU A 382 -9.26 3.10 -9.82
C LEU A 382 -9.54 4.61 -9.80
N LYS A 383 -8.55 5.43 -9.45
CA LYS A 383 -8.65 6.89 -9.46
C LYS A 383 -8.96 7.41 -10.86
N ASP A 384 -8.19 6.99 -11.85
CA ASP A 384 -8.31 7.48 -13.23
C ASP A 384 -9.65 7.03 -13.85
N ALA A 385 -10.10 5.80 -13.58
CA ALA A 385 -11.43 5.34 -13.99
C ALA A 385 -12.56 6.15 -13.33
N ARG A 386 -12.43 6.45 -12.02
CA ARG A 386 -13.41 7.27 -11.30
C ARG A 386 -13.44 8.71 -11.82
N GLU A 387 -12.28 9.31 -12.09
CA GLU A 387 -12.16 10.68 -12.59
C GLU A 387 -12.82 10.81 -13.96
N ARG A 388 -12.49 9.90 -14.89
CA ARG A 388 -13.11 9.83 -16.21
C ARG A 388 -14.64 9.65 -16.12
N ALA A 389 -15.10 8.77 -15.24
CA ALA A 389 -16.53 8.54 -15.06
C ALA A 389 -17.27 9.76 -14.48
N ILE A 390 -16.60 10.60 -13.67
CA ILE A 390 -17.18 11.89 -13.23
C ILE A 390 -17.30 12.86 -14.41
N GLU A 391 -16.26 12.95 -15.25
CA GLU A 391 -16.22 13.84 -16.42
C GLU A 391 -17.29 13.45 -17.46
N GLU A 392 -17.48 12.15 -17.67
CA GLU A 392 -18.41 11.59 -18.65
C GLU A 392 -19.85 11.42 -18.12
N GLY A 393 -20.06 11.55 -16.81
CA GLY A 393 -21.36 11.28 -16.17
C GLY A 393 -21.75 9.80 -16.17
N ASP A 394 -20.76 8.90 -16.12
CA ASP A 394 -20.96 7.45 -16.12
C ASP A 394 -21.20 6.91 -14.69
N ASP A 395 -22.47 6.91 -14.27
CA ASP A 395 -22.86 6.43 -12.95
C ASP A 395 -22.59 4.92 -12.74
N VAL A 396 -22.58 4.10 -13.80
CA VAL A 396 -22.28 2.66 -13.72
C VAL A 396 -20.85 2.46 -13.27
N THR A 397 -19.91 3.10 -13.95
CA THR A 397 -18.48 3.03 -13.60
C THR A 397 -18.23 3.62 -12.22
N LEU A 398 -18.91 4.71 -11.84
CA LEU A 398 -18.75 5.31 -10.51
C LEU A 398 -19.15 4.37 -9.37
N GLU A 399 -20.33 3.76 -9.45
CA GLU A 399 -20.80 2.83 -8.43
C GLU A 399 -19.98 1.54 -8.43
N TYR A 400 -19.56 1.07 -9.60
CA TYR A 400 -18.70 -0.11 -9.72
C TYR A 400 -17.32 0.11 -9.09
N VAL A 401 -16.61 1.19 -9.45
CA VAL A 401 -15.29 1.52 -8.87
C VAL A 401 -15.41 1.77 -7.37
N LYS A 402 -16.47 2.43 -6.91
CA LYS A 402 -16.77 2.60 -5.48
C LYS A 402 -16.91 1.26 -4.76
N ALA A 403 -17.63 0.32 -5.35
CA ALA A 403 -17.77 -1.02 -4.81
C ALA A 403 -16.43 -1.77 -4.80
N MET A 404 -15.59 -1.65 -5.83
CA MET A 404 -14.28 -2.31 -5.91
C MET A 404 -13.40 -1.95 -4.71
N TYR A 405 -13.08 -0.66 -4.50
CA TYR A 405 -12.17 -0.29 -3.41
C TYR A 405 -12.81 -0.49 -2.02
N SER A 406 -14.11 -0.18 -1.86
CA SER A 406 -14.77 -0.29 -0.55
C SER A 406 -14.86 -1.74 -0.10
N LYS A 407 -15.24 -2.64 -1.01
CA LYS A 407 -15.31 -4.07 -0.70
C LYS A 407 -13.93 -4.66 -0.52
N PHE A 408 -12.96 -4.34 -1.38
CA PHE A 408 -11.56 -4.76 -1.24
C PHE A 408 -11.05 -4.49 0.17
N VAL A 409 -11.13 -3.24 0.65
CA VAL A 409 -10.66 -2.89 2.01
C VAL A 409 -11.43 -3.66 3.09
N SER A 410 -12.74 -3.86 2.93
CA SER A 410 -13.56 -4.60 3.91
C SER A 410 -13.29 -6.11 3.93
N THR A 411 -12.77 -6.68 2.84
CA THR A 411 -12.60 -8.13 2.66
C THR A 411 -11.16 -8.62 2.79
N LEU A 412 -10.18 -7.71 2.95
CA LEU A 412 -8.77 -8.06 3.20
C LEU A 412 -8.53 -8.82 4.51
N GLY A 413 -9.40 -8.66 5.50
CA GLY A 413 -9.31 -9.39 6.78
C GLY A 413 -9.82 -10.82 6.67
N GLU A 414 -10.50 -11.30 7.71
CA GLU A 414 -11.00 -12.68 7.80
C GLU A 414 -12.29 -12.95 7.01
N SER A 415 -12.41 -12.40 5.81
CA SER A 415 -13.62 -12.54 5.01
C SER A 415 -13.66 -13.86 4.26
N ASN A 416 -14.77 -14.60 4.37
CA ASN A 416 -15.02 -15.79 3.55
C ASN A 416 -15.15 -15.49 2.06
N TYR A 417 -15.34 -14.21 1.69
CA TYR A 417 -15.52 -13.76 0.31
C TYR A 417 -14.21 -13.53 -0.44
N ASN A 418 -13.12 -13.23 0.25
CA ASN A 418 -11.80 -13.08 -0.35
C ASN A 418 -10.83 -14.09 0.27
N ARG A 419 -10.65 -15.22 -0.40
CA ARG A 419 -9.72 -16.27 0.03
C ARG A 419 -8.32 -16.11 -0.57
N GLU A 420 -8.15 -15.16 -1.49
CA GLU A 420 -6.91 -14.94 -2.23
C GLU A 420 -5.93 -14.06 -1.45
N LEU A 421 -6.43 -13.26 -0.49
CA LEU A 421 -5.60 -12.36 0.31
C LEU A 421 -6.18 -12.22 1.72
N TYR A 422 -5.42 -12.70 2.72
CA TYR A 422 -5.77 -12.67 4.14
C TYR A 422 -4.71 -11.85 4.89
N ARG A 423 -4.99 -10.55 5.01
CA ARG A 423 -4.10 -9.52 5.57
C ARG A 423 -4.92 -8.58 6.47
N SER A 424 -5.28 -9.05 7.66
CA SER A 424 -5.98 -8.19 8.64
C SER A 424 -5.13 -6.99 9.04
N ASP A 425 -3.81 -7.14 9.08
CA ASP A 425 -2.85 -6.05 9.21
C ASP A 425 -3.10 -4.95 8.15
N TRP A 426 -3.13 -5.30 6.87
CA TRP A 426 -3.39 -4.32 5.80
C TRP A 426 -4.75 -3.65 5.93
N MET A 427 -5.79 -4.41 6.30
CA MET A 427 -7.13 -3.87 6.53
C MET A 427 -7.10 -2.76 7.60
N HIS A 428 -6.48 -3.01 8.76
CA HIS A 428 -6.39 -2.02 9.83
C HIS A 428 -5.55 -0.82 9.42
N LEU A 429 -4.42 -1.04 8.73
CA LEU A 429 -3.54 0.04 8.26
C LEU A 429 -4.28 0.95 7.27
N ILE A 430 -4.96 0.40 6.25
CA ILE A 430 -5.71 1.21 5.28
C ILE A 430 -6.87 1.97 5.95
N ARG A 431 -7.58 1.35 6.89
CA ARG A 431 -8.66 2.05 7.63
C ARG A 431 -8.12 3.19 8.49
N SER A 432 -7.06 2.93 9.25
CA SER A 432 -6.40 3.94 10.09
C SER A 432 -5.81 5.08 9.25
N GLN A 433 -5.29 4.78 8.05
CA GLN A 433 -4.85 5.82 7.13
C GLN A 433 -6.00 6.73 6.68
N ALA A 434 -7.20 6.19 6.43
CA ALA A 434 -8.37 7.02 6.10
C ALA A 434 -8.72 7.97 7.26
N PHE A 435 -8.64 7.49 8.49
CA PHE A 435 -8.85 8.30 9.69
C PHE A 435 -7.78 9.38 9.88
N ALA A 436 -6.50 9.02 9.70
CA ALA A 436 -5.39 9.98 9.75
C ALA A 436 -5.51 11.06 8.66
N ASN A 437 -5.98 10.70 7.46
CA ASN A 437 -6.23 11.65 6.38
C ASN A 437 -7.33 12.67 6.75
N LEU A 438 -8.44 12.21 7.35
CA LEU A 438 -9.49 13.10 7.85
C LEU A 438 -8.96 14.02 8.95
N TRP A 439 -8.17 13.49 9.88
CA TRP A 439 -7.54 14.27 10.94
C TRP A 439 -6.68 15.41 10.36
N TRP A 440 -5.84 15.12 9.36
CA TRP A 440 -5.03 16.16 8.71
C TRP A 440 -5.87 17.20 7.97
N LYS A 441 -7.05 16.85 7.42
CA LYS A 441 -7.96 17.85 6.87
C LYS A 441 -8.57 18.71 7.98
N ALA A 442 -8.94 18.14 9.13
CA ALA A 442 -9.41 18.90 10.28
C ALA A 442 -8.33 19.86 10.79
N HIS A 443 -7.09 19.39 10.96
CA HIS A 443 -5.98 20.24 11.35
C HIS A 443 -5.71 21.36 10.33
N ARG A 444 -5.73 21.06 9.02
CA ARG A 444 -5.60 22.08 7.96
C ARG A 444 -6.72 23.12 8.03
N ALA A 445 -7.96 22.70 8.27
CA ALA A 445 -9.07 23.62 8.45
C ALA A 445 -8.81 24.58 9.63
N TYR A 446 -8.41 24.02 10.78
CA TYR A 446 -8.06 24.78 11.98
C TYR A 446 -6.91 25.76 11.75
N ASP A 447 -5.81 25.30 11.15
CA ASP A 447 -4.60 26.09 10.86
C ASP A 447 -4.89 27.27 9.91
N GLN A 448 -5.83 27.08 8.97
CA GLN A 448 -6.27 28.13 8.05
C GLN A 448 -7.40 29.00 8.60
N GLY A 449 -7.70 28.90 9.90
CA GLY A 449 -8.64 29.77 10.60
C GLY A 449 -10.11 29.34 10.55
N LEU A 450 -10.43 28.16 10.01
CA LEU A 450 -11.78 27.61 10.13
C LEU A 450 -11.98 27.01 11.51
N MET A 451 -13.18 27.19 12.07
CA MET A 451 -13.53 26.53 13.32
C MET A 451 -14.02 25.11 13.03
N VAL A 452 -13.23 24.12 13.44
CA VAL A 452 -13.64 22.71 13.36
C VAL A 452 -14.69 22.43 14.42
N VAL A 453 -15.86 21.95 14.01
CA VAL A 453 -17.01 21.66 14.87
C VAL A 453 -17.15 20.16 15.14
N ARG A 454 -16.92 19.33 14.12
CA ARG A 454 -17.12 17.88 14.22
C ARG A 454 -16.25 17.14 13.22
N ALA A 455 -15.72 15.99 13.60
CA ALA A 455 -15.02 15.08 12.70
C ALA A 455 -15.48 13.64 12.99
N MET A 456 -15.98 12.96 11.95
CA MET A 456 -16.59 11.63 12.10
C MET A 456 -16.26 10.69 10.96
N GLY A 457 -16.13 9.41 11.31
CA GLY A 457 -15.96 8.37 10.31
C GLY A 457 -14.67 8.59 9.52
N THR A 458 -14.75 8.39 8.22
CA THR A 458 -13.60 8.51 7.31
C THR A 458 -13.60 9.80 6.48
N ASP A 459 -14.73 10.49 6.42
CA ASP A 459 -15.01 11.47 5.39
C ASP A 459 -15.85 12.67 5.83
N GLU A 460 -16.38 12.69 7.07
CA GLU A 460 -17.29 13.76 7.49
C GLU A 460 -16.58 14.78 8.38
N LEU A 461 -16.54 16.04 7.92
CA LEU A 461 -15.90 17.18 8.59
C LEU A 461 -16.85 18.37 8.63
N HIS A 462 -17.13 18.89 9.81
CA HIS A 462 -18.02 20.05 10.00
C HIS A 462 -17.19 21.26 10.39
N VAL A 463 -17.41 22.37 9.70
CA VAL A 463 -16.64 23.61 9.89
C VAL A 463 -17.56 24.83 9.91
N ILE A 464 -17.13 25.87 10.63
CA ILE A 464 -17.68 27.23 10.55
C ILE A 464 -16.59 28.13 9.92
N GLY A 465 -17.00 29.00 9.00
CA GLY A 465 -16.12 29.90 8.25
C GLY A 465 -16.11 29.63 6.74
N ASP A 466 -15.30 30.40 6.00
CA ASP A 466 -15.17 30.27 4.54
C ASP A 466 -14.33 29.05 4.14
N TRP A 467 -14.96 27.88 4.14
CA TRP A 467 -14.26 26.63 3.82
C TRP A 467 -13.73 26.56 2.38
N ARG A 468 -14.31 27.34 1.45
CA ARG A 468 -13.89 27.37 0.04
C ARG A 468 -12.54 28.05 -0.16
N ALA A 469 -12.12 28.88 0.80
CA ALA A 469 -10.75 29.40 0.85
C ALA A 469 -9.71 28.32 1.18
N VAL A 470 -10.12 27.19 1.78
CA VAL A 470 -9.23 26.13 2.26
C VAL A 470 -9.27 24.88 1.39
N PHE A 471 -10.45 24.53 0.87
CA PHE A 471 -10.68 23.32 0.08
C PHE A 471 -11.37 23.61 -1.25
N ASP A 472 -10.90 22.92 -2.30
CA ASP A 472 -11.57 22.95 -3.60
C ASP A 472 -12.88 22.15 -3.55
N GLU A 473 -13.95 22.76 -4.06
CA GLU A 473 -15.25 22.12 -4.20
C GLU A 473 -15.29 21.19 -5.42
N GLY A 474 -15.84 20.00 -5.25
CA GLY A 474 -16.10 19.08 -6.36
C GLY A 474 -16.14 17.61 -5.95
N ARG A 475 -16.06 16.73 -6.95
CA ARG A 475 -16.18 15.27 -6.78
C ARG A 475 -14.83 14.54 -6.90
N GLY A 476 -13.76 15.22 -7.30
CA GLY A 476 -12.41 14.69 -7.38
C GLY A 476 -11.89 14.22 -6.01
N VAL A 477 -10.89 13.33 -6.01
CA VAL A 477 -10.39 12.69 -4.78
C VAL A 477 -9.75 13.70 -3.80
N THR A 478 -9.19 14.79 -4.31
CA THR A 478 -8.63 15.88 -3.48
C THR A 478 -9.68 16.91 -3.06
N GLN A 479 -10.82 16.96 -3.76
CA GLN A 479 -11.90 17.92 -3.55
C GLN A 479 -12.85 17.45 -2.46
N VAL A 480 -13.67 18.37 -1.96
CA VAL A 480 -14.74 18.11 -0.98
C VAL A 480 -16.09 18.56 -1.54
N LYS A 481 -17.17 17.99 -1.03
CA LYS A 481 -18.53 18.42 -1.39
C LYS A 481 -19.33 18.77 -0.14
N VAL A 482 -20.29 19.67 -0.28
CA VAL A 482 -21.24 19.98 0.79
C VAL A 482 -22.19 18.81 0.96
N LYS A 483 -22.32 18.34 2.20
CA LYS A 483 -23.29 17.31 2.60
C LYS A 483 -24.55 17.94 3.15
N ASP A 484 -24.39 18.94 4.01
CA ASP A 484 -25.48 19.63 4.69
C ASP A 484 -25.02 21.01 5.20
N VAL A 485 -25.96 21.90 5.45
CA VAL A 485 -25.73 23.20 6.10
C VAL A 485 -26.81 23.39 7.15
N TYR A 486 -26.39 23.64 8.40
CA TYR A 486 -27.31 23.77 9.53
C TYR A 486 -26.83 24.81 10.54
N THR A 487 -27.75 25.38 11.29
CA THR A 487 -27.44 26.41 12.29
C THR A 487 -27.39 25.81 13.69
N VAL A 488 -26.41 26.23 14.49
CA VAL A 488 -26.28 25.89 15.91
C VAL A 488 -26.08 27.15 16.73
N GLY A 489 -26.81 27.27 17.83
CA GLY A 489 -26.69 28.41 18.73
C GLY A 489 -27.97 28.66 19.50
N THR A 490 -27.92 29.64 20.39
CA THR A 490 -29.13 30.22 20.99
C THR A 490 -29.37 31.56 20.32
N GLN A 491 -30.61 31.82 19.89
CA GLN A 491 -31.01 33.18 19.56
C GLN A 491 -30.76 34.01 20.80
N THR A 492 -29.87 35.00 20.69
CA THR A 492 -29.84 36.11 21.63
C THR A 492 -31.23 36.74 21.61
N GLY A 493 -32.07 36.38 22.59
CA GLY A 493 -33.33 37.08 22.82
C GLY A 493 -33.02 38.53 23.13
N ASP A 494 -33.67 39.43 22.39
CA ASP A 494 -33.72 40.87 22.68
C ASP A 494 -34.22 41.16 24.10
#